data_AF-A0A1F7PT08-F1
#
_entry.id   AF-A0A1F7PT08-F1
#
_cell.length_a   1.000
_cell.length_b   1.000
_cell.length_c   1.000
_cell.angle_alpha   90.00
_cell.angle_beta   90.00
_cell.angle_gamma   90.00
#
_symmetry.space_group_name_H-M   'P 1'
#
loop_
_entity.id
_entity.type
_entity.pdbx_description
1 polymer ?
#
loop_
_entity_poly.entity_id
_entity_poly.type
_entity_poly.pdbx_seq_one_letter_code
_entity_poly.pdbx_strand_id
1 'polypeptide(L)'
;MSCHDARDLFSALIDEALTADERRALDGHLAGCGDCRRELERFRGTVALVRGLEPARAPAGFADRVLAAARPTPRWRRLARALVFPLPLKLPLEAAAIVLVGVIVGLVYRQTPEVRQAVRGDEVTAPRVQAEPPAAPAPGKPTGAPTAQSYAAPEATLRDKGDTKNERAVGGAAVESDEAGRRVEPAAPPAISGRLVTDDRDASERAILALVERAGGARLLRRTDPEGVVLEVVIPRAAWPELARELGRLGRWQPTREPAVMPDPVRVAVHIAG
;
A
#
# COMPACT_ATOMS: atom_id res chain seq x y z
N MET A 1 -30.40 -15.33 -10.94
CA MET A 1 -30.04 -14.03 -11.51
C MET A 1 -31.04 -13.66 -12.59
N SER A 2 -31.29 -12.36 -12.74
CA SER A 2 -32.11 -11.80 -13.80
C SER A 2 -31.29 -11.60 -15.09
N CYS A 3 -31.97 -11.37 -16.21
CA CYS A 3 -31.30 -10.99 -17.47
C CYS A 3 -30.57 -9.65 -17.35
N HIS A 4 -31.02 -8.75 -16.48
CA HIS A 4 -30.35 -7.47 -16.24
C HIS A 4 -29.03 -7.69 -15.52
N ASP A 5 -29.03 -8.45 -14.41
CA ASP A 5 -27.82 -8.78 -13.67
C ASP A 5 -26.79 -9.47 -14.57
N ALA A 6 -27.25 -10.37 -15.46
CA ALA A 6 -26.39 -11.08 -16.39
C ALA A 6 -25.68 -10.12 -17.37
N ARG A 7 -26.38 -9.10 -17.88
CA ARG A 7 -25.81 -8.09 -18.80
C ARG A 7 -24.77 -7.22 -18.12
N ASP A 8 -25.01 -6.85 -16.87
CA ASP A 8 -24.08 -6.00 -16.10
C ASP A 8 -22.73 -6.70 -15.88
N LEU A 9 -22.73 -8.05 -15.85
CA LEU A 9 -21.52 -8.86 -15.73
C LEU A 9 -20.74 -9.05 -17.06
N PHE A 10 -21.26 -8.61 -18.21
CA PHE A 10 -20.59 -8.85 -19.51
C PHE A 10 -19.23 -8.16 -19.62
N SER A 11 -19.09 -6.93 -19.15
CA SER A 11 -17.80 -6.22 -19.18
C SER A 11 -16.77 -6.95 -18.31
N ALA A 12 -17.14 -7.23 -17.06
CA ALA A 12 -16.28 -7.94 -16.13
C ALA A 12 -15.92 -9.36 -16.64
N LEU A 13 -16.81 -10.03 -17.37
CA LEU A 13 -16.51 -11.31 -18.02
C LEU A 13 -15.41 -11.15 -19.08
N ILE A 14 -15.49 -10.12 -19.93
CA ILE A 14 -14.52 -9.86 -21.01
C ILE A 14 -13.16 -9.38 -20.47
N ASP A 15 -13.18 -8.69 -19.34
CA ASP A 15 -11.99 -8.20 -18.65
C ASP A 15 -11.39 -9.24 -17.69
N GLU A 16 -11.92 -10.46 -17.67
CA GLU A 16 -11.52 -11.56 -16.78
C GLU A 16 -11.52 -11.17 -15.29
N ALA A 17 -12.45 -10.27 -14.92
CA ALA A 17 -12.55 -9.66 -13.60
C ALA A 17 -13.70 -10.22 -12.73
N LEU A 18 -14.38 -11.27 -13.20
CA LEU A 18 -15.43 -11.95 -12.42
C LEU A 18 -14.83 -12.84 -11.34
N THR A 19 -15.48 -12.83 -10.17
CA THR A 19 -15.26 -13.85 -9.15
C THR A 19 -15.77 -15.22 -9.61
N ALA A 20 -15.30 -16.29 -8.96
CA ALA A 20 -15.75 -17.64 -9.27
C ALA A 20 -17.27 -17.83 -9.09
N ASP A 21 -17.88 -17.11 -8.14
CA ASP A 21 -19.30 -17.21 -7.85
C ASP A 21 -20.14 -16.51 -8.91
N GLU A 22 -19.76 -15.29 -9.29
CA GLU A 22 -20.41 -14.55 -10.36
C GLU A 22 -20.31 -15.30 -11.70
N ARG A 23 -19.14 -15.89 -11.98
CA ARG A 23 -18.93 -16.68 -13.20
C ARG A 23 -19.84 -17.90 -13.25
N ARG A 24 -19.92 -18.68 -12.15
CA ARG A 24 -20.81 -19.85 -12.07
C ARG A 24 -22.27 -19.46 -12.23
N ALA A 25 -22.67 -18.37 -11.58
CA ALA A 25 -24.03 -17.88 -11.67
C ALA A 25 -24.36 -17.47 -13.13
N LEU A 26 -23.43 -16.74 -13.79
CA LEU A 26 -23.62 -16.23 -15.14
C LEU A 26 -23.69 -17.37 -16.16
N ASP A 27 -22.78 -18.34 -16.06
CA ASP A 27 -22.77 -19.53 -16.91
C ASP A 27 -24.07 -20.33 -16.75
N GLY A 28 -24.60 -20.45 -15.52
CA GLY A 28 -25.88 -21.08 -15.24
C GLY A 28 -27.06 -20.37 -15.93
N HIS A 29 -27.08 -19.04 -15.94
CA HIS A 29 -28.12 -18.28 -16.65
C HIS A 29 -27.97 -18.38 -18.17
N LEU A 30 -26.74 -18.29 -18.68
CA LEU A 30 -26.45 -18.41 -20.11
C LEU A 30 -26.78 -19.81 -20.64
N ALA A 31 -26.78 -20.86 -19.83
CA ALA A 31 -27.28 -22.17 -20.23
C ALA A 31 -28.81 -22.14 -20.50
N GLY A 32 -29.58 -21.41 -19.69
CA GLY A 32 -31.05 -21.35 -19.78
C GLY A 32 -31.62 -20.26 -20.69
N CYS A 33 -30.90 -19.15 -20.91
CA CYS A 33 -31.42 -17.98 -21.62
C CYS A 33 -30.77 -17.76 -22.99
N GLY A 34 -31.54 -17.95 -24.07
CA GLY A 34 -31.06 -17.74 -25.44
C GLY A 34 -30.84 -16.28 -25.83
N ASP A 35 -31.61 -15.35 -25.26
CA ASP A 35 -31.47 -13.91 -25.51
C ASP A 35 -30.15 -13.38 -24.98
N CYS A 36 -29.83 -13.67 -23.71
CA CYS A 36 -28.58 -13.24 -23.09
C CYS A 36 -27.36 -13.84 -23.82
N ARG A 37 -27.44 -15.07 -24.34
CA ARG A 37 -26.37 -15.62 -25.20
C ARG A 37 -26.17 -14.79 -26.47
N ARG A 38 -27.25 -14.46 -27.19
CA ARG A 38 -27.16 -13.66 -28.41
C ARG A 38 -26.63 -12.26 -28.15
N GLU A 39 -26.98 -11.67 -27.02
CA GLU A 39 -26.47 -10.36 -26.63
C GLU A 39 -25.00 -10.40 -26.22
N LEU A 40 -24.57 -11.43 -25.50
CA LEU A 40 -23.17 -11.63 -25.17
C LEU A 40 -22.31 -11.78 -26.44
N GLU A 41 -22.78 -12.52 -27.44
CA GLU A 41 -22.08 -12.64 -28.73
C GLU A 41 -22.02 -11.29 -29.47
N ARG A 42 -23.10 -10.51 -29.47
CA ARG A 42 -23.08 -9.13 -30.00
C ARG A 42 -22.08 -8.24 -29.27
N PHE A 43 -22.04 -8.33 -27.94
CA PHE A 43 -21.10 -7.57 -27.11
C PHE A 43 -19.65 -7.96 -27.42
N ARG A 44 -19.35 -9.26 -27.50
CA ARG A 44 -18.05 -9.79 -27.94
C ARG A 44 -17.66 -9.28 -29.32
N GLY A 45 -18.59 -9.27 -30.27
CA GLY A 45 -18.39 -8.73 -31.61
C GLY A 45 -17.99 -7.26 -31.58
N THR A 46 -18.69 -6.43 -30.82
CA THR A 46 -18.35 -5.00 -30.66
C THR A 46 -16.96 -4.81 -30.04
N VAL A 47 -16.64 -5.55 -28.98
CA VAL A 47 -15.30 -5.50 -28.36
C VAL A 47 -14.22 -5.93 -29.34
N ALA A 48 -14.46 -6.96 -30.13
CA ALA A 48 -13.50 -7.43 -31.15
C ALA A 48 -13.23 -6.36 -32.21
N LEU A 49 -14.26 -5.64 -32.67
CA LEU A 49 -14.09 -4.52 -33.61
C LEU A 49 -13.22 -3.42 -33.01
N VAL A 50 -13.45 -3.05 -31.75
CA VAL A 50 -12.65 -2.02 -31.05
C VAL A 50 -11.21 -2.49 -30.85
N ARG A 51 -11.00 -3.75 -30.47
CA ARG A 51 -9.65 -4.34 -30.31
C ARG A 51 -8.89 -4.47 -31.64
N GLY A 52 -9.60 -4.51 -32.77
CA GLY A 52 -9.01 -4.54 -34.11
C GLY A 52 -8.55 -3.18 -34.63
N LEU A 53 -8.88 -2.08 -33.93
CA LEU A 53 -8.40 -0.74 -34.30
C LEU A 53 -6.88 -0.65 -34.12
N GLU A 54 -6.24 0.16 -34.97
CA GLU A 54 -4.79 0.37 -34.88
C GLU A 54 -4.45 1.01 -33.51
N PRO A 55 -3.56 0.37 -32.70
CA PRO A 55 -3.20 0.91 -31.41
C PRO A 55 -2.53 2.28 -31.54
N ALA A 56 -3.04 3.27 -30.79
CA ALA A 56 -2.41 4.58 -30.74
C ALA A 56 -1.00 4.46 -30.13
N ARG A 57 0.00 5.02 -30.84
CA ARG A 57 1.38 5.00 -30.35
C ARG A 57 1.50 5.92 -29.12
N ALA A 58 1.91 5.34 -28.00
CA ALA A 58 2.13 6.11 -26.77
C ALA A 58 3.32 7.08 -26.92
N PRO A 59 3.28 8.28 -26.32
CA PRO A 59 4.42 9.20 -26.29
C PRO A 59 5.65 8.57 -25.63
N ALA A 60 6.84 9.03 -26.04
CA ALA A 60 8.09 8.60 -25.43
C ALA A 60 8.08 8.81 -23.90
N GLY A 61 8.53 7.79 -23.16
CA GLY A 61 8.58 7.78 -21.70
C GLY A 61 7.22 7.67 -20.99
N PHE A 62 6.10 7.43 -21.69
CA PHE A 62 4.79 7.24 -21.06
C PHE A 62 4.75 6.01 -20.15
N ALA A 63 5.24 4.85 -20.64
CA ALA A 63 5.26 3.61 -19.87
C ALA A 63 6.07 3.76 -18.57
N ASP A 64 7.22 4.43 -18.63
CA ASP A 64 8.06 4.67 -17.44
C ASP A 64 7.36 5.53 -16.40
N ARG A 65 6.67 6.59 -16.83
CA ARG A 65 5.88 7.45 -15.93
C ARG A 65 4.73 6.68 -15.28
N VAL A 66 4.00 5.88 -16.05
CA VAL A 66 2.91 5.06 -15.54
C VAL A 66 3.42 4.00 -14.57
N LEU A 67 4.50 3.30 -14.90
CA LEU A 67 5.11 2.31 -14.00
C LEU A 67 5.66 2.93 -12.72
N ALA A 68 6.22 4.14 -12.80
CA ALA A 68 6.69 4.88 -11.64
C ALA A 68 5.54 5.34 -10.72
N ALA A 69 4.38 5.66 -11.30
CA ALA A 69 3.18 6.03 -10.54
C ALA A 69 2.47 4.81 -9.95
N ALA A 70 2.32 3.73 -10.72
CA ALA A 70 1.57 2.53 -10.35
C ALA A 70 2.31 1.65 -9.33
N ARG A 71 3.64 1.67 -9.32
CA ARG A 71 4.42 0.91 -8.32
C ARG A 71 4.73 1.80 -7.12
N PRO A 72 4.21 1.52 -5.92
CA PRO A 72 4.66 2.21 -4.72
C PRO A 72 6.14 1.89 -4.52
N THR A 73 7.01 2.83 -4.91
CA THR A 73 8.44 2.73 -4.60
C THR A 73 8.57 2.62 -3.08
N PRO A 74 9.12 1.52 -2.56
CA PRO A 74 9.24 1.37 -1.12
C PRO A 74 10.19 2.44 -0.58
N ARG A 75 9.86 2.97 0.61
CA ARG A 75 10.53 4.13 1.22
C ARG A 75 12.06 3.94 1.29
N TRP A 76 12.52 2.71 1.52
CA TRP A 76 13.94 2.34 1.55
C TRP A 76 14.66 2.56 0.21
N ARG A 77 14.01 2.38 -0.95
CA ARG A 77 14.62 2.68 -2.27
C ARG A 77 14.75 4.18 -2.51
N ARG A 78 13.84 4.99 -1.95
CA ARG A 78 13.95 6.46 -2.00
C ARG A 78 15.09 6.95 -1.12
N LEU A 79 15.21 6.40 0.09
CA LEU A 79 16.32 6.66 1.02
C LEU A 79 17.66 6.18 0.44
N ALA A 80 17.74 4.97 -0.11
CA ALA A 80 18.96 4.46 -0.74
C ALA A 80 19.38 5.32 -1.93
N ARG A 81 18.44 5.76 -2.78
CA ARG A 81 18.74 6.66 -3.89
C ARG A 81 19.15 8.06 -3.40
N ALA A 82 18.50 8.59 -2.37
CA ALA A 82 18.84 9.85 -1.73
C ALA A 82 20.13 9.78 -0.90
N LEU A 83 20.64 8.59 -0.59
CA LEU A 83 21.96 8.39 0.01
C LEU A 83 23.03 8.27 -1.07
N VAL A 84 22.74 7.60 -2.20
CA VAL A 84 23.70 7.43 -3.31
C VAL A 84 23.81 8.69 -4.19
N PHE A 85 22.78 9.54 -4.27
CA PHE A 85 22.75 10.73 -5.14
C PHE A 85 23.52 11.96 -4.62
N PRO A 86 23.63 12.21 -3.29
CA PRO A 86 24.51 13.23 -2.73
C PRO A 86 25.81 12.65 -2.14
N LEU A 87 26.22 11.42 -2.49
CA LEU A 87 27.51 10.87 -2.07
C LEU A 87 28.59 11.02 -3.16
N PRO A 88 29.18 12.20 -3.39
CA PRO A 88 30.58 12.26 -3.78
C PRO A 88 31.44 12.19 -2.51
N LEU A 89 31.15 11.27 -1.57
CA LEU A 89 32.10 11.01 -0.49
C LEU A 89 33.17 10.06 -1.02
N LYS A 90 34.24 10.69 -1.53
CA LYS A 90 35.61 10.15 -1.49
C LYS A 90 36.06 9.95 -0.03
N LEU A 91 35.27 9.29 0.81
CA LEU A 91 35.80 8.69 2.03
C LEU A 91 36.20 7.28 1.63
N PRO A 92 37.50 6.98 1.49
CA PRO A 92 37.90 5.59 1.35
C PRO A 92 37.33 4.88 2.56
N LEU A 93 36.59 3.80 2.34
CA LEU A 93 35.99 2.94 3.36
C LEU A 93 36.97 2.62 4.51
N GLU A 94 38.26 2.64 4.18
CA GLU A 94 39.42 2.53 5.06
C GLU A 94 39.44 3.53 6.23
N ALA A 95 39.12 4.81 6.01
CA ALA A 95 39.14 5.82 7.07
C ALA A 95 38.06 5.57 8.13
N ALA A 96 36.88 5.09 7.72
CA ALA A 96 35.81 4.71 8.63
C ALA A 96 36.17 3.46 9.45
N ALA A 97 36.88 2.50 8.84
CA ALA A 97 37.37 1.31 9.55
C ALA A 97 38.41 1.67 10.62
N ILE A 98 39.33 2.59 10.34
CA ILE A 98 40.34 3.04 11.31
C ILE A 98 39.68 3.73 12.52
N VAL A 99 38.70 4.60 12.28
CA VAL A 99 37.95 5.26 13.36
C VAL A 99 37.16 4.24 14.19
N LEU A 100 36.49 3.28 13.54
CA LEU A 100 35.75 2.23 14.23
C LEU A 100 36.67 1.37 15.10
N VAL A 101 37.83 0.95 14.57
CA VAL A 101 38.84 0.20 15.33
C VAL A 101 39.37 1.03 16.49
N GLY A 102 39.68 2.32 16.29
CA GLY A 102 40.11 3.21 17.37
C GLY A 102 39.07 3.37 18.49
N VAL A 103 37.79 3.48 18.12
CA VAL A 103 36.67 3.53 19.09
C VAL A 103 36.54 2.21 19.84
N ILE A 104 36.63 1.06 19.15
CA ILE A 104 36.59 -0.27 19.77
C ILE A 104 37.75 -0.44 20.74
N VAL A 105 38.98 -0.09 20.33
CA VAL A 105 40.17 -0.16 21.20
C VAL A 105 40.02 0.74 22.42
N GLY A 106 39.52 1.97 22.24
CA GLY A 106 39.25 2.89 23.35
C GLY A 106 38.18 2.38 24.31
N LEU A 107 37.13 1.72 23.80
CA LEU A 107 36.10 1.09 24.62
C LEU A 107 36.65 -0.11 25.40
N VAL A 108 37.45 -0.96 24.76
CA VAL A 108 38.13 -2.09 25.43
C VAL A 108 39.04 -1.57 26.55
N TYR A 109 39.85 -0.54 26.29
CA TYR A 109 40.72 0.06 27.31
C TYR A 109 39.96 0.69 28.48
N ARG A 110 38.75 1.19 28.23
CA ARG A 110 37.86 1.71 29.29
C ARG A 110 37.15 0.59 30.06
N GLN A 111 36.87 -0.54 29.42
CA GLN A 111 36.16 -1.67 30.03
C GLN A 111 37.09 -2.64 30.79
N THR A 112 38.40 -2.65 30.52
CA THR A 112 39.37 -3.49 31.23
C THR A 112 40.34 -2.67 32.08
N PRO A 113 39.93 -2.12 33.25
CA PRO A 113 40.86 -1.51 34.21
C PRO A 113 41.83 -2.52 34.83
N GLU A 114 41.60 -3.82 34.65
CA GLU A 114 42.32 -4.92 35.31
C GLU A 114 43.69 -5.20 34.66
N VAL A 115 43.84 -4.89 33.37
CA VAL A 115 45.13 -4.96 32.64
C VAL A 115 46.11 -3.89 33.18
N ARG A 116 45.61 -2.78 33.73
CA ARG A 116 46.46 -1.76 34.39
C ARG A 116 46.99 -2.21 35.75
N GLN A 117 46.33 -3.17 36.41
CA GLN A 117 46.76 -3.71 37.71
C GLN A 117 47.73 -4.88 37.53
N ALA A 118 47.58 -5.69 36.48
CA ALA A 118 48.50 -6.78 36.16
C ALA A 118 49.92 -6.33 35.77
N VAL A 119 50.11 -5.07 35.36
CA VAL A 119 51.45 -4.49 35.08
C VAL A 119 52.05 -3.79 36.32
N ARG A 120 51.30 -3.68 37.43
CA ARG A 120 51.75 -2.98 38.67
C ARG A 120 51.86 -3.91 39.89
N GLY A 121 51.34 -5.14 39.84
CA GLY A 121 51.21 -6.04 40.99
C GLY A 121 52.25 -7.17 41.10
N ASP A 122 53.41 -7.05 40.48
CA ASP A 122 54.52 -8.00 40.65
C ASP A 122 55.35 -7.60 41.89
N GLU A 123 54.74 -7.65 43.08
CA GLU A 123 55.47 -7.62 44.35
C GLU A 123 54.71 -8.41 45.45
N VAL A 124 55.38 -9.46 45.96
CA VAL A 124 55.48 -9.82 47.39
C VAL A 124 54.38 -10.74 48.00
N THR A 125 54.79 -12.01 48.18
CA THR A 125 54.84 -12.77 49.46
C THR A 125 53.62 -13.55 49.98
N ALA A 126 53.73 -14.88 49.83
CA ALA A 126 53.74 -15.98 50.82
C ALA A 126 52.97 -15.89 52.19
N PRO A 127 52.55 -17.06 52.74
CA PRO A 127 51.23 -17.26 53.36
C PRO A 127 51.24 -17.46 54.89
N ARG A 128 50.06 -17.44 55.55
CA ARG A 128 49.86 -18.10 56.86
C ARG A 128 48.44 -18.66 57.07
N VAL A 129 48.45 -19.86 57.64
CA VAL A 129 47.40 -20.87 57.89
C VAL A 129 46.74 -20.69 59.27
N GLN A 130 45.49 -21.13 59.42
CA GLN A 130 44.93 -22.01 60.50
C GLN A 130 43.40 -21.78 60.66
N ALA A 131 42.51 -22.70 61.05
CA ALA A 131 42.29 -24.16 60.95
C ALA A 131 41.25 -24.51 62.05
N GLU A 132 40.07 -25.08 61.75
CA GLU A 132 39.36 -26.05 62.64
C GLU A 132 38.14 -26.73 61.96
N PRO A 133 38.07 -28.08 61.94
CA PRO A 133 36.86 -28.90 61.67
C PRO A 133 36.59 -29.90 62.84
N PRO A 134 35.60 -30.84 62.86
CA PRO A 134 34.73 -31.35 61.77
C PRO A 134 33.26 -31.73 62.15
N ALA A 135 32.44 -32.04 61.14
CA ALA A 135 31.44 -33.13 61.22
C ALA A 135 31.02 -33.58 59.80
N ALA A 136 31.30 -34.84 59.47
CA ALA A 136 30.89 -35.59 58.28
C ALA A 136 29.85 -36.67 58.72
N PRO A 137 29.18 -37.48 57.86
CA PRO A 137 29.50 -37.87 56.47
C PRO A 137 28.29 -37.87 55.48
N ALA A 138 28.47 -37.46 54.21
CA ALA A 138 28.74 -38.27 52.99
C ALA A 138 27.50 -39.03 52.41
N PRO A 139 27.49 -39.48 51.14
CA PRO A 139 28.22 -39.04 49.95
C PRO A 139 27.33 -38.91 48.67
N GLY A 140 27.80 -38.15 47.69
CA GLY A 140 27.33 -38.24 46.31
C GLY A 140 28.32 -37.57 45.38
N LYS A 141 29.35 -38.31 44.93
CA LYS A 141 30.31 -37.82 43.93
C LYS A 141 29.67 -37.88 42.53
N PRO A 142 29.69 -36.78 41.77
CA PRO A 142 29.59 -36.80 40.32
C PRO A 142 31.00 -36.96 39.72
N THR A 143 31.13 -37.60 38.58
CA THR A 143 32.35 -37.51 37.77
C THR A 143 31.97 -37.58 36.30
N GLY A 144 32.38 -36.56 35.54
CA GLY A 144 32.13 -36.48 34.11
C GLY A 144 32.43 -35.09 33.57
N ALA A 145 33.70 -34.77 33.48
CA ALA A 145 34.25 -33.86 32.46
C ALA A 145 35.04 -34.75 31.47
N PRO A 146 35.64 -34.21 30.39
CA PRO A 146 35.09 -33.38 29.32
C PRO A 146 35.56 -33.92 27.92
N THR A 147 35.30 -33.15 26.83
CA THR A 147 36.18 -33.04 25.63
C THR A 147 36.19 -34.27 24.67
N ALA A 148 36.16 -34.22 23.33
CA ALA A 148 36.21 -33.21 22.27
C ALA A 148 35.83 -33.87 20.92
N GLN A 149 35.90 -33.03 19.87
CA GLN A 149 36.16 -33.30 18.45
C GLN A 149 34.88 -33.44 17.61
N SER A 150 34.56 -32.43 16.79
CA SER A 150 35.19 -32.10 15.49
C SER A 150 35.02 -33.21 14.47
N TYR A 151 34.12 -33.03 13.51
CA TYR A 151 34.43 -32.78 12.09
C TYR A 151 33.14 -32.65 11.27
N ALA A 152 33.24 -31.97 10.13
CA ALA A 152 32.17 -31.53 9.26
C ALA A 152 31.71 -32.57 8.22
N ALA A 153 30.39 -32.56 7.93
CA ALA A 153 29.64 -32.82 6.68
C ALA A 153 29.89 -34.13 5.87
N PRO A 154 29.01 -34.59 4.92
CA PRO A 154 27.73 -34.04 4.43
C PRO A 154 26.60 -35.12 4.21
N GLU A 155 25.52 -34.68 3.54
CA GLU A 155 24.56 -35.42 2.68
C GLU A 155 23.43 -36.33 3.24
N ALA A 156 22.21 -35.87 2.93
CA ALA A 156 21.08 -36.58 2.31
C ALA A 156 20.68 -37.99 2.79
N THR A 157 19.43 -38.15 3.26
CA THR A 157 18.31 -38.70 2.46
C THR A 157 17.09 -39.13 3.31
N LEU A 158 15.91 -38.84 2.74
CA LEU A 158 14.65 -39.61 2.76
C LEU A 158 13.95 -40.05 4.07
N ARG A 159 12.67 -39.60 4.15
CA ARG A 159 11.42 -40.35 4.49
C ARG A 159 11.24 -40.79 5.96
N ASP A 160 10.05 -40.92 6.55
CA ASP A 160 8.64 -40.80 6.18
C ASP A 160 7.82 -40.86 7.49
N LYS A 161 6.69 -40.13 7.54
CA LYS A 161 5.44 -40.35 8.31
C LYS A 161 5.36 -40.41 9.85
N GLY A 162 4.21 -39.93 10.32
CA GLY A 162 3.60 -40.26 11.61
C GLY A 162 2.93 -39.05 12.27
N ASP A 163 1.79 -38.58 11.74
CA ASP A 163 0.46 -38.68 12.38
C ASP A 163 0.40 -37.99 13.76
N THR A 164 -0.41 -36.94 13.97
CA THR A 164 -1.79 -37.16 14.43
C THR A 164 -2.60 -35.86 14.47
N LYS A 165 -3.76 -35.95 13.84
CA LYS A 165 -5.07 -35.36 14.16
C LYS A 165 -5.21 -34.62 15.50
N ASN A 166 -5.71 -33.39 15.46
CA ASN A 166 -6.78 -32.97 16.37
C ASN A 166 -7.74 -31.98 15.70
N GLU A 167 -9.01 -32.37 15.66
CA GLU A 167 -10.17 -31.56 15.30
C GLU A 167 -10.62 -30.73 16.51
N ARG A 168 -11.08 -29.50 16.28
CA ARG A 168 -12.25 -28.80 16.87
C ARG A 168 -11.98 -27.29 16.80
N ALA A 169 -12.67 -26.54 15.94
CA ALA A 169 -14.09 -26.15 15.97
C ALA A 169 -14.34 -24.84 16.74
N VAL A 170 -14.71 -23.83 15.94
CA VAL A 170 -15.78 -22.84 16.14
C VAL A 170 -15.48 -21.58 16.99
N GLY A 171 -15.85 -20.44 16.39
CA GLY A 171 -15.95 -19.11 16.97
C GLY A 171 -15.32 -18.10 16.02
N GLY A 172 -16.00 -17.60 14.99
CA GLY A 172 -17.08 -16.63 15.16
C GLY A 172 -16.49 -15.22 15.00
N ALA A 173 -16.34 -14.75 13.76
CA ALA A 173 -16.00 -13.37 13.46
C ALA A 173 -16.91 -12.90 12.33
N ALA A 174 -17.94 -12.14 12.72
CA ALA A 174 -18.59 -11.21 11.82
C ALA A 174 -17.52 -10.21 11.35
N VAL A 175 -17.28 -10.14 10.05
CA VAL A 175 -16.51 -9.06 9.45
C VAL A 175 -17.51 -8.24 8.64
N GLU A 176 -17.86 -7.09 9.22
CA GLU A 176 -18.55 -5.99 8.57
C GLU A 176 -17.83 -5.63 7.27
N SER A 177 -18.65 -5.45 6.24
CA SER A 177 -18.29 -4.97 4.92
C SER A 177 -17.80 -3.52 5.02
N ASP A 178 -16.49 -3.31 4.94
CA ASP A 178 -15.91 -1.98 4.75
C ASP A 178 -15.48 -1.85 3.28
N GLU A 179 -16.40 -1.33 2.47
CA GLU A 179 -16.23 -1.03 1.04
C GLU A 179 -15.38 0.25 0.88
N ALA A 180 -14.17 0.23 1.45
CA ALA A 180 -13.27 1.37 1.48
C ALA A 180 -12.12 1.21 0.48
N GLY A 181 -12.20 1.99 -0.60
CA GLY A 181 -11.00 2.65 -1.14
C GLY A 181 -10.32 2.01 -2.34
N ARG A 182 -11.05 1.74 -3.43
CA ARG A 182 -10.41 1.71 -4.75
C ARG A 182 -10.11 3.15 -5.17
N ARG A 183 -8.91 3.62 -4.86
CA ARG A 183 -8.37 4.91 -5.31
C ARG A 183 -8.24 4.88 -6.85
N VAL A 184 -9.29 5.30 -7.54
CA VAL A 184 -9.21 5.69 -8.95
C VAL A 184 -8.71 7.14 -8.97
N GLU A 185 -7.43 7.34 -9.25
CA GLU A 185 -6.95 8.66 -9.68
C GLU A 185 -7.56 8.97 -11.05
N PRO A 186 -8.26 10.10 -11.23
CA PRO A 186 -8.71 10.49 -12.55
C PRO A 186 -7.52 10.86 -13.43
N ALA A 187 -7.48 10.30 -14.64
CA ALA A 187 -6.36 10.37 -15.58
C ALA A 187 -6.12 11.76 -16.22
N ALA A 188 -6.91 12.79 -15.87
CA ALA A 188 -6.75 14.16 -16.34
C ALA A 188 -7.15 15.17 -15.25
N PRO A 189 -6.41 16.28 -15.07
CA PRO A 189 -6.78 17.31 -14.10
C PRO A 189 -8.16 17.92 -14.44
N PRO A 190 -8.97 18.29 -13.44
CA PRO A 190 -10.25 18.96 -13.67
C PRO A 190 -10.02 20.26 -14.45
N ALA A 191 -10.92 20.55 -15.39
CA ALA A 191 -10.81 21.75 -16.22
C ALA A 191 -10.96 23.00 -15.36
N ILE A 192 -11.93 22.97 -14.42
CA ILE A 192 -12.18 24.03 -13.47
C ILE A 192 -12.05 23.48 -12.06
N SER A 193 -11.34 24.18 -11.18
CA SER A 193 -11.33 23.87 -9.75
C SER A 193 -11.53 25.13 -8.93
N GLY A 194 -12.18 25.01 -7.78
CA GLY A 194 -12.36 26.14 -6.86
C GLY A 194 -12.88 25.73 -5.50
N ARG A 195 -12.82 26.70 -4.58
CA ARG A 195 -13.27 26.56 -3.19
C ARG A 195 -14.61 27.26 -3.03
N LEU A 196 -15.59 26.56 -2.47
CA LEU A 196 -16.87 27.10 -2.05
C LEU A 196 -16.89 27.16 -0.52
N VAL A 197 -17.02 28.36 0.06
CA VAL A 197 -17.22 28.52 1.51
C VAL A 197 -18.70 28.74 1.77
N THR A 198 -19.32 27.88 2.57
CA THR A 198 -20.77 27.87 2.87
C THR A 198 -21.05 27.53 4.34
N ASP A 199 -22.14 28.05 4.88
CA ASP A 199 -22.56 27.81 6.28
C ASP A 199 -23.13 26.39 6.48
N ASP A 200 -23.73 25.80 5.43
CA ASP A 200 -24.28 24.44 5.44
C ASP A 200 -23.72 23.64 4.26
N ARG A 201 -22.74 22.79 4.57
CA ARG A 201 -22.02 21.96 3.59
C ARG A 201 -22.95 20.93 2.94
N ASP A 202 -23.83 20.30 3.71
CA ASP A 202 -24.70 19.22 3.23
C ASP A 202 -25.88 19.75 2.40
N ALA A 203 -26.43 20.92 2.76
CA ALA A 203 -27.42 21.60 1.93
C ALA A 203 -26.80 22.08 0.61
N SER A 204 -25.59 22.63 0.65
CA SER A 204 -24.88 23.07 -0.55
C SER A 204 -24.51 21.92 -1.47
N GLU A 205 -24.03 20.81 -0.93
CA GLU A 205 -23.76 19.61 -1.71
C GLU A 205 -25.04 19.12 -2.43
N ARG A 206 -26.16 19.00 -1.72
CA ARG A 206 -27.44 18.56 -2.31
C ARG A 206 -27.92 19.50 -3.40
N ALA A 207 -27.82 20.82 -3.21
CA ALA A 207 -28.20 21.80 -4.20
C ALA A 207 -27.36 21.71 -5.47
N ILE A 208 -26.04 21.53 -5.33
CA ILE A 208 -25.11 21.34 -6.47
C ILE A 208 -25.48 20.09 -7.25
N LEU A 209 -25.70 18.96 -6.56
CA LEU A 209 -26.04 17.69 -7.21
C LEU A 209 -27.39 17.75 -7.94
N ALA A 210 -28.40 18.36 -7.32
CA ALA A 210 -29.71 18.56 -7.96
C ALA A 210 -29.63 19.45 -9.20
N LEU A 211 -28.70 20.40 -9.26
CA LEU A 211 -28.46 21.19 -10.47
C LEU A 211 -27.73 20.38 -11.55
N VAL A 212 -26.70 19.63 -11.16
CA VAL A 212 -25.93 18.78 -12.09
C VAL A 212 -26.84 17.74 -12.76
N GLU A 213 -27.73 17.10 -12.00
CA GLU A 213 -28.73 16.16 -12.54
C GLU A 213 -29.69 16.83 -13.52
N ARG A 214 -30.23 18.01 -13.18
CA ARG A 214 -31.12 18.79 -14.07
C ARG A 214 -30.42 19.24 -15.36
N ALA A 215 -29.13 19.52 -15.27
CA ALA A 215 -28.31 19.94 -16.40
C ALA A 215 -27.83 18.78 -17.29
N GLY A 216 -28.18 17.53 -16.97
CA GLY A 216 -27.70 16.35 -17.70
C GLY A 216 -26.23 16.02 -17.47
N GLY A 217 -25.66 16.50 -16.36
CA GLY A 217 -24.33 16.16 -15.90
C GLY A 217 -24.29 14.89 -15.04
N ALA A 218 -23.09 14.42 -14.73
CA ALA A 218 -22.87 13.26 -13.87
C ALA A 218 -21.87 13.59 -12.75
N ARG A 219 -22.10 13.05 -11.56
CA ARG A 219 -21.11 13.07 -10.47
C ARG A 219 -20.03 12.03 -10.75
N LEU A 220 -18.78 12.46 -10.85
CA LEU A 220 -17.63 11.57 -11.02
C LEU A 220 -17.06 11.11 -9.69
N LEU A 221 -16.97 12.01 -8.71
CA LEU A 221 -16.34 11.73 -7.43
C LEU A 221 -17.02 12.51 -6.31
N ARG A 222 -17.19 11.84 -5.18
CA ARG A 222 -17.40 12.48 -3.88
C ARG A 222 -16.31 11.98 -2.95
N ARG A 223 -15.56 12.89 -2.35
CA ARG A 223 -14.58 12.57 -1.32
C ARG A 223 -14.76 13.52 -0.16
N THR A 224 -14.87 12.99 1.05
CA THR A 224 -14.76 13.78 2.27
C THR A 224 -13.29 13.79 2.68
N ASP A 225 -12.75 14.97 2.95
CA ASP A 225 -11.41 15.16 3.51
C ASP A 225 -11.52 15.91 4.86
N PRO A 226 -10.43 16.02 5.64
CA PRO A 226 -10.46 16.75 6.91
C PRO A 226 -10.75 18.26 6.76
N GLU A 227 -10.59 18.83 5.57
CA GLU A 227 -10.77 20.25 5.28
C GLU A 227 -12.18 20.57 4.71
N GLY A 228 -12.96 19.56 4.32
CA GLY A 228 -14.29 19.71 3.73
C GLY A 228 -14.74 18.54 2.85
N VAL A 229 -15.63 18.84 1.90
CA VAL A 229 -16.12 17.87 0.92
C VAL A 229 -15.62 18.27 -0.47
N VAL A 230 -14.97 17.35 -1.15
CA VAL A 230 -14.55 17.50 -2.55
C VAL A 230 -15.55 16.79 -3.45
N LEU A 231 -16.18 17.58 -4.31
CA LEU A 231 -17.14 17.11 -5.30
C LEU A 231 -16.54 17.29 -6.70
N GLU A 232 -16.41 16.21 -7.47
CA GLU A 232 -16.07 16.31 -8.90
C GLU A 232 -17.30 15.96 -9.73
N VAL A 233 -17.69 16.90 -10.60
CA VAL A 233 -18.85 16.79 -11.47
C VAL A 233 -18.47 17.04 -12.92
N VAL A 234 -19.15 16.35 -13.83
CA VAL A 234 -19.07 16.58 -15.27
C VAL A 234 -20.38 17.19 -15.69
N ILE A 235 -20.31 18.33 -16.37
CA ILE A 235 -21.49 18.99 -16.93
C ILE A 235 -21.23 19.37 -18.40
N PRO A 236 -22.27 19.42 -19.25
CA PRO A 236 -22.14 20.01 -20.58
C PRO A 236 -21.64 21.46 -20.50
N ARG A 237 -20.85 21.90 -21.48
CA ARG A 237 -20.31 23.28 -21.48
C ARG A 237 -21.40 24.36 -21.36
N ALA A 238 -22.58 24.12 -21.94
CA ALA A 238 -23.71 25.04 -21.88
C ALA A 238 -24.30 25.23 -20.46
N ALA A 239 -24.10 24.27 -19.55
CA ALA A 239 -24.63 24.31 -18.19
C ALA A 239 -23.71 25.03 -17.19
N TRP A 240 -22.46 25.33 -17.58
CA TRP A 240 -21.49 25.99 -16.70
C TRP A 240 -21.96 27.35 -16.14
N PRO A 241 -22.54 28.27 -16.93
CA PRO A 241 -22.99 29.56 -16.41
C PRO A 241 -24.11 29.46 -15.38
N GLU A 242 -24.90 28.38 -15.42
CA GLU A 242 -25.93 28.12 -14.42
C GLU A 242 -25.31 27.58 -13.13
N LEU A 243 -24.38 26.62 -13.24
CA LEU A 243 -23.64 26.10 -12.08
C LEU A 243 -22.82 27.19 -11.39
N ALA A 244 -22.11 28.04 -12.13
CA ALA A 244 -21.33 29.14 -11.56
C ALA A 244 -22.20 30.13 -10.78
N ARG A 245 -23.42 30.41 -11.27
CA ARG A 245 -24.39 31.27 -10.56
C ARG A 245 -24.89 30.62 -9.28
N GLU A 246 -25.27 29.35 -9.33
CA GLU A 246 -25.73 28.62 -8.14
C GLU A 246 -24.63 28.49 -7.09
N LEU A 247 -23.37 28.21 -7.48
CA LEU A 247 -22.23 28.22 -6.56
C LEU A 247 -22.08 29.58 -5.85
N GLY A 248 -22.28 30.69 -6.55
CA GLY A 248 -22.28 32.02 -5.95
C GLY A 248 -23.48 32.32 -5.04
N ARG A 249 -24.62 31.62 -5.20
CA ARG A 249 -25.77 31.74 -4.30
C ARG A 249 -25.60 30.93 -3.02
N LEU A 250 -24.97 29.76 -3.13
CA LEU A 250 -24.74 28.84 -2.01
C LEU A 250 -23.62 29.32 -1.06
N GLY A 251 -22.75 30.21 -1.51
CA GLY A 251 -21.70 30.76 -0.67
C GLY A 251 -20.65 31.56 -1.45
N ARG A 252 -19.47 31.75 -0.83
CA ARG A 252 -18.34 32.43 -1.48
C ARG A 252 -17.58 31.44 -2.36
N TRP A 253 -17.83 31.49 -3.66
CA TRP A 253 -17.08 30.75 -4.67
C TRP A 253 -15.77 31.46 -5.06
N GLN A 254 -14.65 30.73 -5.00
CA GLN A 254 -13.33 31.19 -5.42
C GLN A 254 -12.72 30.20 -6.42
N PRO A 255 -12.75 30.49 -7.74
CA PRO A 255 -12.11 29.64 -8.73
C PRO A 255 -10.59 29.70 -8.56
N THR A 256 -9.97 28.53 -8.39
CA THR A 256 -8.51 28.36 -8.30
C THR A 256 -7.89 28.17 -9.69
N ARG A 257 -8.63 27.56 -10.61
CA ARG A 257 -8.20 27.35 -11.99
C ARG A 257 -9.40 27.45 -12.92
N GLU A 258 -9.31 28.37 -13.89
CA GLU A 258 -10.27 28.48 -14.99
C GLU A 258 -9.47 28.53 -16.31
N PRO A 259 -9.72 27.62 -17.27
CA PRO A 259 -8.98 27.57 -18.52
C PRO A 259 -9.58 28.59 -19.51
N ALA A 260 -8.72 29.26 -20.27
CA ALA A 260 -9.15 30.25 -21.29
C ALA A 260 -10.01 29.64 -22.42
N VAL A 261 -9.93 28.32 -22.62
CA VAL A 261 -10.77 27.56 -23.56
C VAL A 261 -11.45 26.43 -22.79
N MET A 262 -12.78 26.45 -22.76
CA MET A 262 -13.58 25.45 -22.05
C MET A 262 -13.76 24.17 -22.87
N PRO A 263 -13.33 22.99 -22.35
CA PRO A 263 -13.59 21.70 -22.99
C PRO A 263 -15.09 21.33 -22.89
N ASP A 264 -15.56 20.47 -23.79
CA ASP A 264 -16.90 19.89 -23.73
C ASP A 264 -16.76 18.35 -23.70
N PRO A 265 -17.16 17.66 -22.62
CA PRO A 265 -17.81 18.18 -21.42
C PRO A 265 -16.83 18.82 -20.40
N VAL A 266 -17.35 19.72 -19.55
CA VAL A 266 -16.57 20.44 -18.53
C VAL A 266 -16.48 19.61 -17.25
N ARG A 267 -15.26 19.35 -16.79
CA ARG A 267 -14.98 18.76 -15.47
C ARG A 267 -14.75 19.84 -14.43
N VAL A 268 -15.58 19.88 -13.39
CA VAL A 268 -15.52 20.86 -12.30
C VAL A 268 -15.23 20.16 -10.98
N ALA A 269 -14.18 20.59 -10.28
CA ALA A 269 -13.88 20.17 -8.91
C ALA A 269 -14.23 21.29 -7.93
N VAL A 270 -15.16 21.01 -7.02
CA VAL A 270 -15.66 21.95 -6.00
C VAL A 270 -15.19 21.46 -4.63
N HIS A 271 -14.36 22.25 -3.95
CA HIS A 271 -13.98 22.03 -2.56
C HIS A 271 -14.94 22.82 -1.66
N ILE A 272 -15.90 22.14 -1.05
CA ILE A 272 -16.88 22.72 -0.13
C ILE A 272 -16.26 22.77 1.27
N ALA A 273 -15.89 23.97 1.69
CA ALA A 273 -15.49 24.30 3.04
C ALA A 273 -16.67 24.99 3.76
N GLY A 274 -16.69 24.90 5.09
CA GLY A 274 -17.63 25.62 5.94
C GLY A 274 -17.00 26.02 7.25
#